data_AF-A0A0B8ZUV6-F1
#
_entry.id   AF-A0A0B8ZUV6-F1
#
_cell.length_a   1.000
_cell.length_b   1.000
_cell.length_c   1.000
_cell.angle_alpha   90.00
_cell.angle_beta   90.00
_cell.angle_gamma   90.00
#
_symmetry.space_group_name_H-M   'P 1'
#
loop_
_entity.id
_entity.type
_entity.pdbx_description
1 polymer ?
#
loop_
_entity_poly.entity_id
_entity_poly.type
_entity_poly.pdbx_seq_one_letter_code
_entity_poly.pdbx_strand_id
1 'polypeptide(L)'
;MSRTHPSTPRADVYSRITHEIVSAIESGAGNWRMPWHHDGAATARAQNVASRRRYRGVNVLALWIAARASSYSSGLWGTYRQWAALGAQVRKGERGTTVVLWKQVASPASDDHGDDQAGPACMFARAFTVFNLAQVEGYEPLPVAVLPESERLAHAEAFVAALNVPVTEGAYDAHYRIDLDHIFMPHFSQFRDASAHMATLLHEVCNIASVLISRTVDGLCALLFPNHRTACCAISGRES
;
A
#
# COMPACT_ATOMS: atom_id res chain seq x y z
N MET A 1 -39.24 -14.56 -17.78
CA MET A 1 -38.24 -15.18 -16.87
C MET A 1 -36.87 -14.63 -17.24
N SER A 2 -36.46 -13.55 -16.59
CA SER A 2 -35.21 -12.86 -16.89
C SER A 2 -34.06 -13.57 -16.16
N ARG A 3 -33.09 -14.07 -16.92
CA ARG A 3 -31.88 -14.71 -16.39
C ARG A 3 -31.01 -13.63 -15.74
N THR A 4 -30.88 -13.70 -14.41
CA THR A 4 -29.92 -12.88 -13.66
C THR A 4 -28.53 -13.43 -13.92
N HIS A 5 -27.70 -12.68 -14.67
CA HIS A 5 -26.27 -12.97 -14.73
C HIS A 5 -25.66 -12.63 -13.37
N PRO A 6 -24.98 -13.56 -12.69
CA PRO A 6 -24.28 -13.24 -11.45
C PRO A 6 -23.14 -12.26 -11.78
N SER A 7 -23.13 -11.13 -11.10
CA SER A 7 -22.04 -10.17 -11.16
C SER A 7 -20.76 -10.82 -10.63
N THR A 8 -19.67 -10.45 -11.30
CA THR A 8 -18.40 -11.17 -11.38
C THR A 8 -17.67 -11.31 -10.03
N PRO A 9 -16.98 -12.43 -9.72
CA PRO A 9 -16.20 -12.65 -8.48
C PRO A 9 -15.12 -11.60 -8.20
N ARG A 10 -14.78 -10.76 -9.19
CA ARG A 10 -13.86 -9.62 -9.05
C ARG A 10 -14.45 -8.50 -8.18
N ALA A 11 -15.74 -8.21 -8.32
CA ALA A 11 -16.42 -7.21 -7.50
C ALA A 11 -16.44 -7.63 -6.03
N ASP A 12 -16.58 -8.93 -5.77
CA ASP A 12 -16.64 -9.50 -4.42
C ASP A 12 -15.35 -9.26 -3.61
N VAL A 13 -14.17 -9.45 -4.22
CA VAL A 13 -12.88 -9.28 -3.51
C VAL A 13 -12.63 -7.82 -3.11
N TYR A 14 -12.89 -6.86 -4.00
CA TYR A 14 -12.76 -5.45 -3.66
C TYR A 14 -13.80 -5.04 -2.63
N SER A 15 -15.06 -5.43 -2.83
CA SER A 15 -16.14 -5.14 -1.90
C SER A 15 -15.84 -5.67 -0.50
N ARG A 16 -15.28 -6.89 -0.40
CA ARG A 16 -14.86 -7.46 0.87
C ARG A 16 -13.76 -6.66 1.55
N ILE A 17 -12.67 -6.34 0.83
CA ILE A 17 -11.57 -5.54 1.39
C ILE A 17 -12.06 -4.16 1.81
N THR A 18 -12.87 -3.51 0.96
CA THR A 18 -13.48 -2.21 1.27
C THR A 18 -14.37 -2.30 2.50
N HIS A 19 -15.19 -3.34 2.64
CA HIS A 19 -16.04 -3.54 3.80
C HIS A 19 -15.23 -3.79 5.08
N GLU A 20 -14.12 -4.53 5.00
CA GLU A 20 -13.18 -4.69 6.11
C GLU A 20 -12.53 -3.35 6.51
N ILE A 21 -12.19 -2.49 5.54
CA ILE A 21 -11.67 -1.13 5.80
C ILE A 21 -12.75 -0.24 6.44
N VAL A 22 -13.96 -0.22 5.89
CA VAL A 22 -15.09 0.58 6.40
C VAL A 22 -15.44 0.15 7.82
N SER A 23 -15.58 -1.15 8.06
CA SER A 23 -15.86 -1.69 9.39
C SER A 23 -14.76 -1.34 10.40
N ALA A 24 -13.48 -1.35 9.98
CA ALA A 24 -12.38 -0.92 10.82
C ALA A 24 -12.49 0.58 11.18
N ILE A 25 -12.85 1.45 10.23
CA ILE A 25 -13.09 2.88 10.46
C ILE A 25 -14.26 3.08 11.43
N GLU A 26 -15.39 2.41 11.19
CA GLU A 26 -16.61 2.53 12.01
C GLU A 26 -16.39 2.04 13.45
N SER A 27 -15.65 0.95 13.64
CA SER A 27 -15.33 0.40 14.95
C SER A 27 -14.45 1.31 15.83
N GLY A 28 -13.82 2.33 15.24
CA GLY A 28 -12.73 3.10 15.86
C GLY A 28 -13.05 4.56 16.22
N ALA A 29 -14.26 5.07 16.02
CA ALA A 29 -14.57 6.50 15.97
C ALA A 29 -14.36 7.38 17.25
N GLY A 30 -13.57 6.93 18.23
CA GLY A 30 -13.15 7.76 19.38
C GLY A 30 -11.69 7.63 19.81
N ASN A 31 -11.05 6.45 19.62
CA ASN A 31 -9.67 6.16 20.07
C ASN A 31 -8.85 5.44 18.97
N TRP A 32 -9.14 5.70 17.70
CA TRP A 32 -8.48 5.01 16.59
C TRP A 32 -7.02 5.46 16.42
N ARG A 33 -6.09 4.52 16.65
CA ARG A 33 -4.69 4.64 16.24
C ARG A 33 -4.51 3.86 14.94
N MET A 34 -4.23 4.56 13.84
CA MET A 34 -4.11 3.95 12.51
C MET A 34 -3.11 2.78 12.51
N PRO A 35 -3.35 1.71 11.72
CA PRO A 35 -2.60 0.45 11.85
C PRO A 35 -1.12 0.56 11.46
N TRP A 36 -0.68 1.64 10.83
CA TRP A 36 0.74 1.96 10.59
C TRP A 36 1.44 2.64 11.77
N HIS A 37 0.73 3.11 12.79
CA HIS A 37 1.34 3.55 14.05
C HIS A 37 1.71 2.33 14.90
N HIS A 38 2.68 1.56 14.44
CA HIS A 38 3.31 0.45 15.17
C HIS A 38 4.62 0.93 15.82
N ASP A 39 5.03 0.30 16.92
CA ASP A 39 6.26 0.67 17.64
C ASP A 39 7.54 0.13 16.95
N GLY A 40 7.60 0.24 15.62
CA GLY A 40 8.67 -0.33 14.79
C GLY A 40 8.66 -1.86 14.64
N ALA A 41 7.60 -2.52 15.13
CA ALA A 41 7.47 -3.98 15.13
C ALA A 41 7.47 -4.60 13.72
N ALA A 42 7.88 -5.87 13.60
CA ALA A 42 8.00 -6.59 12.33
C ALA A 42 6.68 -6.62 11.51
N THR A 43 5.53 -6.44 12.16
CA THR A 43 4.19 -6.27 11.56
C THR A 43 4.08 -5.10 10.59
N ALA A 44 4.89 -4.06 10.78
CA ALA A 44 5.04 -2.93 9.87
C ALA A 44 5.28 -3.35 8.43
N ARG A 45 6.08 -4.40 8.25
CA ARG A 45 6.61 -4.82 6.96
C ARG A 45 6.06 -6.18 6.61
N ALA A 46 4.80 -6.19 6.15
CA ALA A 46 4.18 -7.38 5.60
C ALA A 46 5.06 -7.95 4.46
N GLN A 47 5.59 -9.14 4.67
CA GLN A 47 6.55 -9.80 3.79
C GLN A 47 6.13 -11.24 3.54
N ASN A 48 6.35 -11.69 2.31
CA ASN A 48 6.10 -13.07 1.95
C ASN A 48 7.21 -13.98 2.49
N VAL A 49 6.84 -15.06 3.18
CA VAL A 49 7.80 -15.96 3.84
C VAL A 49 8.75 -16.66 2.85
N ALA A 50 8.25 -17.06 1.68
CA ALA A 50 9.02 -17.81 0.70
C ALA A 50 9.95 -16.89 -0.13
N SER A 51 9.41 -15.77 -0.64
CA SER A 51 10.18 -14.87 -1.51
C SER A 51 10.93 -13.75 -0.77
N ARG A 52 10.64 -13.53 0.51
CA ARG A 52 11.08 -12.38 1.32
C ARG A 52 10.74 -11.01 0.72
N ARG A 53 9.91 -10.98 -0.33
CA ARG A 53 9.43 -9.75 -0.96
C ARG A 53 8.33 -9.12 -0.11
N ARG A 54 8.35 -7.80 -0.01
CA ARG A 54 7.30 -7.01 0.66
C ARG A 54 6.03 -7.04 -0.18
N TYR A 55 4.88 -7.16 0.49
CA TYR A 55 3.59 -6.91 -0.13
C TYR A 55 3.49 -5.43 -0.54
N ARG A 56 2.66 -5.13 -1.55
CA ARG A 56 2.52 -3.79 -2.13
C ARG A 56 1.05 -3.41 -2.29
N GLY A 57 0.77 -2.11 -2.30
CA GLY A 57 -0.57 -1.56 -2.54
C GLY A 57 -1.59 -2.02 -1.50
N VAL A 58 -2.82 -2.29 -1.95
CA VAL A 58 -3.97 -2.66 -1.10
C VAL A 58 -3.70 -3.88 -0.19
N ASN A 59 -2.81 -4.79 -0.60
CA ASN A 59 -2.46 -5.95 0.22
C ASN A 59 -1.77 -5.54 1.52
N VAL A 60 -1.04 -4.43 1.55
CA VAL A 60 -0.41 -3.94 2.79
C VAL A 60 -1.49 -3.58 3.81
N LEU A 61 -2.51 -2.84 3.37
CA LEU A 61 -3.64 -2.44 4.23
C LEU A 61 -4.44 -3.66 4.71
N ALA A 62 -4.80 -4.57 3.80
CA ALA A 62 -5.56 -5.77 4.15
C ALA A 62 -4.82 -6.63 5.19
N LEU A 63 -3.51 -6.81 5.02
CA LEU A 63 -2.69 -7.59 5.96
C LEU A 63 -2.50 -6.86 7.30
N TRP A 64 -2.41 -5.54 7.30
CA TRP A 64 -2.35 -4.75 8.54
C TRP A 64 -3.65 -4.81 9.34
N ILE A 65 -4.80 -4.70 8.66
CA ILE A 65 -6.11 -4.83 9.29
C ILE A 65 -6.25 -6.22 9.90
N ALA A 66 -5.91 -7.27 9.16
CA ALA A 66 -5.94 -8.65 9.65
C ALA A 66 -4.98 -8.87 10.83
N ALA A 67 -3.74 -8.38 10.74
CA ALA A 67 -2.76 -8.46 11.83
C ALA A 67 -3.29 -7.79 13.10
N ARG A 68 -3.89 -6.60 12.97
CA ARG A 68 -4.41 -5.86 14.12
C ARG A 68 -5.65 -6.53 14.72
N ALA A 69 -6.60 -6.95 13.89
CA ALA A 69 -7.84 -7.60 14.34
C ALA A 69 -7.56 -8.91 15.10
N SER A 70 -6.51 -9.63 14.71
CA SER A 70 -6.11 -10.89 15.35
C SER A 70 -4.90 -10.77 16.27
N SER A 71 -4.44 -9.55 16.56
CA SER A 71 -3.28 -9.26 17.43
C SER A 71 -2.01 -10.02 17.06
N TYR A 72 -1.74 -10.20 15.77
CA TYR A 72 -0.52 -10.84 15.29
C TYR A 72 0.70 -9.94 15.50
N SER A 73 1.80 -10.52 15.97
CA SER A 73 3.07 -9.83 16.26
C SER A 73 4.09 -9.89 15.13
N SER A 74 3.85 -10.74 14.11
CA SER A 74 4.75 -10.93 12.97
C SER A 74 4.19 -10.34 11.68
N GLY A 75 5.07 -9.75 10.86
CA GLY A 75 4.76 -9.33 9.50
C GLY A 75 5.02 -10.41 8.45
N LEU A 76 5.30 -11.65 8.84
CA LEU A 76 5.53 -12.74 7.90
C LEU A 76 4.22 -13.43 7.52
N TRP A 77 3.97 -13.48 6.21
CA TRP A 77 2.77 -14.06 5.63
C TRP A 77 3.13 -15.05 4.52
N GLY A 78 2.33 -16.10 4.37
CA GLY A 78 2.55 -17.11 3.33
C GLY A 78 1.29 -17.85 2.98
N THR A 79 1.19 -18.34 1.75
CA THR A 79 0.12 -19.29 1.41
C THR A 79 0.35 -20.62 2.13
N TYR A 80 -0.70 -21.44 2.27
CA TYR A 80 -0.58 -22.78 2.87
C TYR A 80 0.57 -23.61 2.26
N ARG A 81 0.67 -23.60 0.92
CA ARG A 81 1.72 -24.34 0.21
C ARG A 81 3.12 -23.80 0.49
N GLN A 82 3.26 -22.49 0.70
CA GLN A 82 4.55 -21.88 1.04
C GLN A 82 4.99 -22.26 2.46
N TRP A 83 4.07 -22.31 3.42
CA TRP A 83 4.37 -22.78 4.77
C TRP A 83 4.74 -24.27 4.77
N ALA A 84 3.96 -25.10 4.08
CA ALA A 84 4.24 -26.53 3.94
C ALA A 84 5.60 -26.80 3.31
N ALA A 85 6.00 -26.03 2.29
CA ALA A 85 7.31 -26.14 1.66
C ALA A 85 8.48 -25.78 2.60
N LEU A 86 8.22 -25.01 3.66
CA LEU A 86 9.19 -24.66 4.70
C LEU A 86 9.15 -25.63 5.89
N GLY A 87 8.45 -26.76 5.77
CA GLY A 87 8.29 -27.73 6.86
C GLY A 87 7.33 -27.27 7.96
N ALA A 88 6.57 -26.21 7.72
CA ALA A 88 5.69 -25.58 8.69
C ALA A 88 4.22 -25.91 8.40
N GLN A 89 3.39 -26.02 9.43
CA GLN A 89 2.00 -26.43 9.31
C GLN A 89 1.05 -25.35 9.83
N VAL A 90 0.11 -24.93 9.00
CA VAL A 90 -0.98 -24.05 9.45
C VAL A 90 -1.88 -24.83 10.42
N ARG A 91 -2.18 -24.25 11.59
CA ARG A 91 -3.03 -24.88 12.61
C ARG A 91 -4.44 -25.12 12.09
N LYS A 92 -5.04 -26.22 12.53
CA LYS A 92 -6.40 -26.60 12.12
C LYS A 92 -7.41 -25.58 12.66
N GLY A 93 -8.29 -25.09 11.79
CA GLY A 93 -9.36 -24.13 12.14
C GLY A 93 -8.97 -22.66 11.95
N GLU A 94 -7.72 -22.37 11.62
CA GLU A 94 -7.26 -21.02 11.32
C GLU A 94 -7.89 -20.46 10.03
N ARG A 95 -8.26 -19.18 10.07
CA ARG A 95 -8.80 -18.46 8.91
C ARG A 95 -7.71 -17.64 8.25
N GLY A 96 -7.52 -17.84 6.95
CA GLY A 96 -6.54 -17.08 6.18
C GLY A 96 -7.08 -15.72 5.72
N THR A 97 -6.17 -14.79 5.45
CA THR A 97 -6.44 -13.45 4.92
C THR A 97 -6.36 -13.46 3.39
N THR A 98 -7.24 -12.71 2.72
CA THR A 98 -7.25 -12.64 1.26
C THR A 98 -6.33 -11.53 0.77
N VAL A 99 -5.46 -11.83 -0.19
CA VAL A 99 -4.60 -10.87 -0.89
C VAL A 99 -4.79 -10.99 -2.40
N VAL A 100 -4.57 -9.90 -3.12
CA VAL A 100 -4.79 -9.81 -4.56
C VAL A 100 -3.46 -9.70 -5.30
N LEU A 101 -3.23 -10.58 -6.27
CA LEU A 101 -2.10 -10.50 -7.20
C LEU A 101 -2.60 -10.11 -8.58
N TRP A 102 -1.98 -9.08 -9.15
CA TRP A 102 -2.20 -8.70 -10.53
C TRP A 102 -1.25 -9.44 -11.45
N LYS A 103 -1.80 -10.11 -12.47
CA LYS A 103 -1.02 -10.78 -13.51
C LYS A 103 -1.50 -10.32 -14.89
N GLN A 104 -0.56 -10.01 -15.77
CA GLN A 104 -0.85 -9.85 -17.19
C GLN A 104 -1.09 -11.23 -17.79
N VAL A 105 -2.21 -11.39 -18.48
CA VAL A 105 -2.48 -12.57 -19.30
C VAL A 105 -2.41 -12.11 -20.75
N ALA A 106 -1.55 -12.77 -21.53
CA ALA A 106 -1.54 -12.59 -22.98
C ALA A 106 -2.89 -13.08 -23.52
N SER A 107 -3.54 -12.26 -24.33
CA SER A 107 -4.79 -12.65 -25.00
C SER A 107 -4.52 -13.89 -25.86
N PRO A 108 -5.38 -14.92 -25.84
CA PRO A 108 -5.30 -15.96 -26.85
C PRO A 108 -5.53 -15.29 -28.22
N ALA A 109 -4.68 -15.62 -29.20
CA ALA A 109 -4.92 -15.23 -30.59
C ALA A 109 -6.30 -15.74 -30.99
N SER A 110 -7.14 -14.87 -31.53
CA SER A 110 -8.41 -15.27 -32.12
C SER A 110 -8.13 -16.04 -33.40
N ASP A 111 -8.44 -17.34 -33.43
CA ASP A 111 -8.41 -18.20 -34.63
C ASP A 111 -9.56 -17.86 -35.60
N ASP A 112 -9.82 -16.58 -35.86
CA ASP A 112 -10.77 -16.20 -36.90
C ASP A 112 -10.33 -14.88 -37.57
N HIS A 113 -9.93 -15.04 -38.84
CA HIS A 113 -9.67 -14.01 -39.84
C HIS A 113 -8.68 -12.89 -39.51
N GLY A 114 -7.42 -13.11 -39.92
CA GLY A 114 -6.69 -12.17 -40.77
C GLY A 114 -6.50 -10.73 -40.29
N ASP A 115 -6.01 -10.54 -39.06
CA ASP A 115 -5.23 -9.36 -38.68
C ASP A 115 -4.36 -9.72 -37.47
N ASP A 116 -3.04 -9.87 -37.69
CA ASP A 116 -2.03 -10.18 -36.67
C ASP A 116 -1.77 -8.96 -35.78
N GLN A 117 -2.80 -8.47 -35.10
CA GLN A 117 -2.65 -7.50 -34.02
C GLN A 117 -2.94 -8.20 -32.70
N ALA A 118 -1.87 -8.53 -31.97
CA ALA A 118 -1.96 -9.00 -30.60
C ALA A 118 -2.78 -7.99 -29.78
N GLY A 119 -4.01 -8.37 -29.42
CA GLY A 119 -4.92 -7.52 -28.66
C GLY A 119 -4.29 -7.08 -27.32
N PRO A 120 -4.69 -5.93 -26.76
CA PRO A 120 -4.07 -5.36 -25.57
C PRO A 120 -4.08 -6.35 -24.40
N ALA A 121 -2.92 -6.51 -23.74
CA ALA A 121 -2.73 -7.45 -22.64
C ALA A 121 -3.75 -7.18 -21.52
N CYS A 122 -4.57 -8.18 -21.18
CA CYS A 122 -5.57 -8.05 -20.14
C CYS A 122 -4.94 -8.26 -18.75
N MET A 123 -5.18 -7.31 -17.84
CA MET A 123 -4.75 -7.41 -16.43
C MET A 123 -5.78 -8.21 -15.64
N PHE A 124 -5.39 -9.39 -15.14
CA PHE A 124 -6.24 -10.22 -14.30
C PHE A 124 -5.82 -10.14 -12.83
N ALA A 125 -6.79 -9.85 -11.95
CA ALA A 125 -6.62 -9.90 -10.51
C ALA A 125 -6.96 -11.31 -9.99
N ARG A 126 -5.99 -11.98 -9.38
CA ARG A 126 -6.19 -13.29 -8.74
C ARG A 126 -6.11 -13.14 -7.22
N ALA A 127 -7.15 -13.59 -6.53
CA ALA A 127 -7.16 -13.68 -5.08
C ALA A 127 -6.37 -14.91 -4.60
N PHE A 128 -5.61 -14.72 -3.53
CA PHE A 128 -4.87 -15.75 -2.82
C PHE A 128 -5.18 -15.66 -1.33
N THR A 129 -5.19 -16.81 -0.66
CA THR A 129 -5.32 -16.87 0.80
C THR A 129 -3.95 -17.07 1.42
N VAL A 130 -3.60 -16.19 2.36
CA VAL A 130 -2.34 -16.20 3.10
C VAL A 130 -2.60 -16.29 4.60
N PHE A 131 -1.65 -16.89 5.31
CA PHE A 131 -1.66 -17.10 6.74
C PHE A 131 -0.44 -16.42 7.36
N ASN A 132 -0.64 -15.81 8.52
CA ASN A 132 0.43 -15.20 9.31
C ASN A 132 1.28 -16.29 9.98
N LEU A 133 2.53 -15.97 10.31
CA LEU A 133 3.38 -16.82 11.14
C LEU A 133 2.68 -17.25 12.45
N ALA A 134 1.93 -16.35 13.09
CA ALA A 134 1.22 -16.64 14.35
C ALA A 134 0.17 -17.78 14.22
N GLN A 135 -0.19 -18.17 12.99
CA GLN A 135 -1.16 -19.23 12.68
C GLN A 135 -0.48 -20.56 12.32
N VAL A 136 0.85 -20.61 12.37
CA VAL A 136 1.67 -21.70 11.83
C VAL A 136 2.55 -22.28 12.93
N GLU A 137 2.67 -23.59 12.93
CA GLU A 137 3.58 -24.35 13.80
C GLU A 137 4.77 -24.88 13.01
N GLY A 138 5.90 -25.10 13.69
CA GLY A 138 7.11 -25.67 13.06
C GLY A 138 7.94 -24.67 12.25
N TYR A 139 7.78 -23.37 12.48
CA TYR A 139 8.63 -22.34 11.87
C TYR A 139 9.12 -21.33 12.90
N GLU A 140 10.44 -21.23 13.07
CA GLU A 140 11.05 -20.15 13.83
C GLU A 140 11.59 -19.07 12.88
N PRO A 141 11.12 -17.81 13.01
CA PRO A 141 11.64 -16.72 12.22
C PRO A 141 13.03 -16.32 12.72
N LEU A 142 13.90 -15.93 11.79
CA LEU A 142 15.15 -15.28 12.16
C LEU A 142 14.87 -14.00 12.95
N PRO A 143 15.61 -13.72 14.04
CA PRO A 143 15.49 -12.48 14.77
C PRO A 143 15.68 -11.29 13.82
N VAL A 144 14.70 -10.39 13.79
CA VAL A 144 14.85 -9.13 13.07
C VAL A 144 15.49 -8.14 14.03
N ALA A 145 16.75 -7.79 13.78
CA ALA A 145 17.41 -6.73 14.52
C ALA A 145 16.68 -5.41 14.26
N VAL A 146 16.16 -4.80 15.33
CA VAL A 146 15.63 -3.44 15.29
C VAL A 146 16.83 -2.52 15.51
N LEU A 147 17.15 -1.71 14.49
CA LEU A 147 18.22 -0.73 14.62
C LEU A 147 17.87 0.28 15.73
N PRO A 148 18.87 0.75 16.51
CA PRO A 148 18.71 1.85 17.45
C PRO A 148 18.10 3.08 16.79
N GLU A 149 17.41 3.92 17.56
CA GLU A 149 16.73 5.11 17.03
C GLU A 149 17.67 6.06 16.30
N SER A 150 18.86 6.30 16.85
CA SER A 150 19.90 7.12 16.24
C SER A 150 20.29 6.64 14.85
N GLU A 151 20.49 5.33 14.66
CA GLU A 151 20.81 4.75 13.35
C GLU A 151 19.64 4.83 12.37
N ARG A 152 18.40 4.65 12.85
CA ARG A 152 17.20 4.82 11.99
C ARG A 152 17.06 6.26 11.51
N LEU A 153 17.29 7.23 12.39
CA LEU A 153 17.26 8.66 12.06
C LEU A 153 18.38 9.02 11.10
N ALA A 154 19.61 8.57 11.33
CA ALA A 154 20.73 8.79 10.41
C ALA A 154 20.46 8.23 9.00
N HIS A 155 19.83 7.06 8.89
CA HIS A 155 19.41 6.52 7.59
C HIS A 155 18.32 7.38 6.93
N ALA A 156 17.38 7.92 7.70
CA ALA A 156 16.33 8.79 7.18
C ALA A 156 16.91 10.13 6.70
N GLU A 157 17.83 10.73 7.46
CA GLU A 157 18.56 11.94 7.08
C GLU A 157 19.35 11.74 5.80
N ALA A 158 20.12 10.65 5.70
CA ALA A 158 20.87 10.31 4.50
C ALA A 158 19.96 10.10 3.28
N PHE A 159 18.79 9.48 3.47
CA PHE A 159 17.79 9.33 2.42
C PHE A 159 17.27 10.69 1.94
N VAL A 160 16.89 11.58 2.84
CA VAL A 160 16.39 12.92 2.49
C VAL A 160 17.48 13.74 1.80
N ALA A 161 18.71 13.72 2.32
CA ALA A 161 19.85 14.39 1.71
C ALA A 161 20.11 13.93 0.27
N ALA A 162 19.99 12.61 0.01
CA ALA A 162 20.18 12.05 -1.32
C ALA A 162 19.13 12.51 -2.35
N LEU A 163 17.95 12.96 -1.91
CA LEU A 163 16.93 13.53 -2.80
C LEU A 163 17.30 14.93 -3.31
N ASN A 164 18.23 15.62 -2.64
CA ASN A 164 18.66 16.98 -2.96
C ASN A 164 17.51 17.99 -3.08
N VAL A 165 16.46 17.79 -2.28
CA VAL A 165 15.32 18.72 -2.21
C VAL A 165 15.67 19.85 -1.25
N PRO A 166 15.54 21.13 -1.64
CA PRO A 166 15.74 22.26 -0.75
C PRO A 166 14.78 22.22 0.45
N VAL A 167 15.32 22.34 1.66
CA VAL A 167 14.54 22.45 2.90
C VAL A 167 14.88 23.76 3.58
N THR A 168 13.87 24.57 3.90
CA THR A 168 14.04 25.80 4.68
C THR A 168 13.32 25.65 6.02
N GLU A 169 14.06 25.84 7.10
CA GLU A 169 13.49 25.92 8.44
C GLU A 169 13.16 27.37 8.81
N GLY A 170 12.02 27.58 9.47
CA GLY A 170 11.59 28.90 9.91
C GLY A 170 10.32 28.88 10.75
N ALA A 171 9.69 30.04 10.90
CA ALA A 171 8.35 30.15 11.48
C ALA A 171 7.27 29.84 10.42
N TYR A 172 7.36 28.65 9.82
CA TYR A 172 6.44 28.16 8.80
C TYR A 172 5.69 26.91 9.30
N ASP A 173 4.51 26.65 8.73
CA ASP A 173 3.91 25.32 8.81
C ASP A 173 4.69 24.34 7.92
N ALA A 174 4.68 23.05 8.27
CA ALA A 174 5.30 22.03 7.44
C ALA A 174 4.50 21.83 6.14
N HIS A 175 5.13 22.06 4.99
CA HIS A 175 4.52 21.83 3.68
C HIS A 175 5.56 21.78 2.55
N TYR A 176 5.27 20.99 1.51
CA TYR A 176 5.96 21.07 0.23
C TYR A 176 5.28 22.07 -0.73
N ARG A 177 6.05 23.01 -1.28
CA ARG A 177 5.62 23.96 -2.32
C ARG A 177 6.07 23.51 -3.69
N ILE A 178 5.09 23.17 -4.51
CA ILE A 178 5.28 22.62 -5.86
C ILE A 178 5.86 23.66 -6.84
N ASP A 179 5.44 24.92 -6.71
CA ASP A 179 5.86 26.01 -7.59
C ASP A 179 7.33 26.41 -7.38
N LEU A 180 7.86 26.15 -6.18
CA LEU A 180 9.25 26.39 -5.80
C LEU A 180 10.11 25.11 -5.78
N ASP A 181 9.49 23.94 -5.86
CA ASP A 181 10.13 22.64 -5.62
C ASP A 181 10.90 22.63 -4.28
N HIS A 182 10.22 23.08 -3.21
CA HIS A 182 10.86 23.42 -1.93
C HIS A 182 10.02 22.95 -0.74
N ILE A 183 10.65 22.33 0.26
CA ILE A 183 10.01 21.97 1.53
C ILE A 183 10.24 23.06 2.58
N PHE A 184 9.17 23.56 3.18
CA PHE A 184 9.22 24.44 4.34
C PHE A 184 8.93 23.63 5.61
N MET A 185 9.76 23.81 6.63
CA MET A 185 9.64 23.15 7.92
C MET A 185 9.59 24.19 9.05
N PRO A 186 8.82 23.93 10.12
CA PRO A 186 8.95 24.69 11.36
C PRO A 186 10.33 24.46 11.99
N HIS A 187 10.77 25.38 12.85
CA HIS A 187 11.99 25.17 13.63
C HIS A 187 11.93 23.88 14.46
N PHE A 188 13.05 23.17 14.54
CA PHE A 188 13.16 21.92 15.31
C PHE A 188 12.65 22.05 16.76
N SER A 189 12.85 23.19 17.41
CA SER A 189 12.38 23.46 18.78
C SER A 189 10.86 23.40 18.97
N GLN A 190 10.08 23.45 17.89
CA GLN A 190 8.63 23.32 17.92
C GLN A 190 8.17 21.85 17.89
N PHE A 191 9.08 20.92 17.63
CA PHE A 191 8.81 19.49 17.64
C PHE A 191 9.13 18.89 19.01
N ARG A 192 8.36 17.85 19.37
CA ARG A 192 8.57 17.13 20.64
C ARG A 192 9.91 16.40 20.68
N ASP A 193 10.31 15.81 19.56
CA ASP A 193 11.52 15.00 19.44
C ASP A 193 11.96 14.89 17.96
N ALA A 194 13.15 14.34 17.73
CA ALA A 194 13.73 14.18 16.40
C ALA A 194 12.92 13.22 15.50
N SER A 195 12.29 12.21 16.09
CA SER A 195 11.44 11.27 15.38
C SER A 195 10.18 11.94 14.82
N ALA A 196 9.56 12.86 15.58
CA ALA A 196 8.43 13.65 15.15
C ALA A 196 8.82 14.61 14.02
N HIS A 197 9.95 15.31 14.16
CA HIS A 197 10.48 16.18 13.12
C HIS A 197 10.73 15.42 11.80
N MET A 198 11.45 14.30 11.88
CA MET A 198 11.78 13.48 10.71
C MET A 198 10.54 12.85 10.07
N ALA A 199 9.56 12.43 10.86
CA ALA A 199 8.29 11.91 10.35
C ALA A 199 7.53 12.96 9.55
N THR A 200 7.48 14.21 10.04
CA THR A 200 6.87 15.33 9.31
C THR A 200 7.65 15.66 8.04
N LEU A 201 8.98 15.72 8.08
CA LEU A 201 9.78 15.95 6.89
C LEU A 201 9.57 14.87 5.81
N LEU A 202 9.54 13.60 6.20
CA LEU A 202 9.27 12.48 5.28
C LEU A 202 7.85 12.54 4.71
N HIS A 203 6.87 13.06 5.46
CA HIS A 203 5.53 13.31 4.94
C HIS A 203 5.55 14.31 3.78
N GLU A 204 6.27 15.42 3.95
CA GLU A 204 6.41 16.42 2.88
C GLU A 204 7.22 15.90 1.69
N VAL A 205 8.24 15.09 1.92
CA VAL A 205 8.93 14.37 0.85
C VAL A 205 7.98 13.45 0.06
N CYS A 206 7.04 12.78 0.72
CA CYS A 206 6.03 11.97 0.02
C CYS A 206 5.10 12.82 -0.85
N ASN A 207 4.83 14.07 -0.45
CA ASN A 207 4.02 15.00 -1.23
C ASN A 207 4.68 15.34 -2.58
N ILE A 208 6.01 15.33 -2.67
CA ILE A 208 6.75 15.50 -3.95
C ILE A 208 6.34 14.42 -4.95
N ALA A 209 6.41 13.14 -4.54
CA ALA A 209 6.09 12.00 -5.42
C ALA A 209 4.62 11.99 -5.83
N SER A 210 3.71 12.32 -4.90
CA SER A 210 2.27 12.43 -5.17
C SER A 210 1.98 13.46 -6.26
N VAL A 211 2.64 14.62 -6.20
CA VAL A 211 2.48 15.71 -7.16
C VAL A 211 3.08 15.36 -8.53
N LEU A 212 4.25 14.72 -8.56
CA LEU A 212 4.87 14.26 -9.82
C LEU A 212 4.00 13.22 -10.51
N ILE A 213 3.43 12.26 -9.77
CA ILE A 213 2.48 11.29 -10.31
C ILE A 213 1.22 11.99 -10.81
N SER A 214 0.64 12.93 -10.04
CA SER A 214 -0.54 13.69 -10.47
C SER A 214 -0.28 14.45 -11.77
N ARG A 215 0.83 15.20 -11.87
CA ARG A 215 1.22 15.94 -13.09
C ARG A 215 1.44 15.01 -14.28
N THR A 216 2.04 13.85 -14.05
CA THR A 216 2.27 12.86 -15.12
C THR A 216 0.97 12.23 -15.58
N VAL A 217 0.08 11.88 -14.65
CA VAL A 217 -1.26 11.35 -14.96
C VAL A 217 -2.11 12.40 -15.65
N ASP A 218 -2.12 13.65 -15.17
CA ASP A 218 -2.83 14.76 -15.81
C ASP A 218 -2.27 15.06 -17.20
N GLY A 219 -0.94 15.01 -17.36
CA GLY A 219 -0.27 15.16 -18.66
C GLY A 219 -0.61 14.02 -19.62
N LEU A 220 -0.60 12.77 -19.15
CA LEU A 220 -1.03 11.61 -19.94
C LEU A 220 -2.52 11.68 -20.28
N CYS A 221 -3.36 12.06 -19.34
CA CYS A 221 -4.79 12.24 -19.55
C CYS A 221 -5.07 13.39 -20.51
N ALA A 222 -4.30 14.49 -20.48
CA ALA A 222 -4.38 15.58 -21.44
C ALA A 222 -3.99 15.13 -22.85
N LEU A 223 -2.95 14.29 -22.97
CA LEU A 223 -2.48 13.76 -24.24
C LEU A 223 -3.42 12.70 -24.83
N LEU A 224 -4.00 11.84 -24.00
CA LEU A 224 -4.88 10.74 -24.43
C LEU A 224 -6.35 11.16 -24.53
N PHE A 225 -6.77 12.16 -23.76
CA PHE A 225 -8.16 12.60 -23.64
C PHE A 225 -8.19 14.14 -23.53
N PRO A 226 -8.24 14.87 -24.67
CA PRO A 226 -8.16 16.34 -24.70
C PRO A 226 -9.20 17.05 -23.84
N ASN A 227 -10.33 16.38 -23.54
CA ASN A 227 -11.45 16.90 -22.74
C ASN A 227 -11.51 16.30 -21.31
N HIS A 228 -10.47 15.62 -20.82
CA HIS A 228 -10.50 14.95 -19.51
C HIS A 228 -10.77 15.91 -18.35
N ARG A 229 -10.33 17.17 -18.41
CA ARG A 229 -10.61 18.17 -17.38
C ARG A 229 -12.10 18.45 -17.25
N THR A 230 -12.81 18.55 -18.37
CA THR A 230 -14.27 18.76 -18.38
C THR A 230 -15.01 17.56 -17.77
N ALA A 231 -14.52 16.34 -18.02
CA ALA A 231 -15.07 15.12 -17.42
C ALA A 231 -14.77 15.03 -15.90
N CYS A 232 -13.57 15.40 -15.46
CA CYS A 232 -13.21 15.42 -14.04
C CYS A 232 -13.95 16.52 -13.25
N CYS A 233 -14.16 17.70 -13.83
CA CYS A 233 -14.99 18.76 -13.23
C CYS A 233 -16.46 18.32 -13.10
N ALA A 234 -17.00 17.66 -14.12
CA ALA A 234 -18.36 17.12 -14.08
C ALA A 234 -18.56 16.03 -13.01
N ILE A 235 -17.53 15.23 -12.71
CA ILE A 235 -17.59 14.18 -11.67
C ILE A 235 -17.36 14.76 -10.26
N SER A 236 -16.54 15.82 -10.14
CA SER A 236 -16.20 16.43 -8.84
C SER A 236 -17.16 17.54 -8.39
N GLY A 237 -18.16 17.87 -9.21
CA GLY A 237 -19.17 18.88 -8.89
C GLY A 237 -18.62 20.31 -8.75
N ARG A 238 -17.39 20.57 -9.23
CA ARG A 238 -16.86 21.93 -9.34
C ARG A 238 -17.17 22.42 -10.75
N GLU A 239 -18.05 23.41 -10.84
CA GLU A 239 -18.31 24.11 -12.10
C GLU A 239 -17.02 24.81 -12.55
N SER A 240 -16.79 24.74 -13.86
CA SER A 240 -15.63 25.24 -14.62
C SER A 240 -15.34 26.72 -14.46
#